data_AF-A0A7C9EWF0-F1
#
_entry.id   AF-A0A7C9EWF0-F1
#
_cell.length_a   1.000
_cell.length_b   1.000
_cell.length_c   1.000
_cell.angle_alpha   90.00
_cell.angle_beta   90.00
_cell.angle_gamma   90.00
#
_symmetry.space_group_name_H-M   'P 1'
#
loop_
_entity.id
_entity.type
_entity.pdbx_description
1 polymer ?
#
loop_
_entity_poly.entity_id
_entity_poly.type
_entity_poly.pdbx_seq_one_letter_code
_entity_poly.pdbx_strand_id
1 'polypeptide(L)'
;MPIEMPRGLPFSVDTWSPNSKMRRHHFLTHAHKDHCSGIISYSSFPIYSTRVTKSLLLRYFPQLDESLFVGIEVGQSLTIDDPDGSFLVTAFDANHCPGKQFFATFLNFAEFC
;
A
#
# COMPACT_ATOMS: atom_id res chain seq x y z
N MET A 1 13.03 -0.43 -7.28
CA MET A 1 13.83 -0.52 -6.04
C MET A 1 12.91 -0.20 -4.88
N PRO A 2 12.84 -1.04 -3.84
CA PRO A 2 12.09 -0.68 -2.64
C PRO A 2 12.75 0.55 -2.01
N ILE A 3 11.95 1.58 -1.75
CA ILE A 3 12.40 2.75 -1.01
C ILE A 3 12.52 2.31 0.45
N GLU A 4 13.72 2.36 1.02
CA GLU A 4 13.89 2.14 2.46
C GLU A 4 13.23 3.29 3.22
N MET A 5 12.13 2.97 3.89
CA MET A 5 11.40 3.93 4.70
C MET A 5 12.21 4.28 5.96
N PRO A 6 12.22 5.55 6.39
CA PRO A 6 12.82 5.96 7.66
C PRO A 6 12.41 5.06 8.83
N ARG A 7 13.37 4.80 9.73
CA ARG A 7 13.12 4.04 10.95
C ARG A 7 12.10 4.78 11.81
N GLY A 8 11.14 4.04 12.36
CA GLY A 8 10.10 4.58 13.26
C GLY A 8 8.75 4.88 12.63
N LEU A 9 8.61 4.84 11.29
CA LEU A 9 7.31 5.08 10.67
C LEU A 9 6.28 3.98 11.01
N PRO A 10 5.01 4.31 11.20
CA PRO A 10 3.99 3.33 11.60
C PRO A 10 3.59 2.39 10.45
N PHE A 11 4.14 2.59 9.25
CA PHE A 11 3.72 1.92 8.03
C PHE A 11 4.85 1.32 7.20
N SER A 12 4.48 0.41 6.30
CA SER A 12 5.33 -0.16 5.25
C SER A 12 4.72 0.06 3.87
N VAL A 13 5.57 0.22 2.85
CA VAL A 13 5.14 0.33 1.45
C VAL A 13 5.80 -0.80 0.65
N ASP A 14 5.01 -1.53 -0.13
CA ASP A 14 5.46 -2.54 -1.11
C ASP A 14 6.43 -3.61 -0.60
N THR A 15 6.38 -3.92 0.69
CA THR A 15 7.31 -4.84 1.34
C THR A 15 6.57 -5.84 2.20
N TRP A 16 6.89 -7.12 2.05
CA TRP A 16 6.24 -8.22 2.75
C TRP A 16 7.29 -9.16 3.34
N SER A 17 7.63 -8.92 4.60
CA SER A 17 8.65 -9.62 5.37
C SER A 17 8.25 -9.65 6.84
N PRO A 18 8.94 -10.42 7.70
CA PRO A 18 8.69 -10.37 9.14
C PRO A 18 8.79 -8.95 9.72
N ASN A 19 9.69 -8.11 9.17
CA ASN A 19 9.88 -6.74 9.63
C ASN A 19 8.76 -5.79 9.18
N SER A 20 8.28 -5.91 7.94
CA SER A 20 7.17 -5.07 7.47
C SER A 20 5.84 -5.47 8.11
N LYS A 21 5.64 -6.75 8.44
CA LYS A 21 4.48 -7.25 9.19
C LYS A 21 4.35 -6.63 10.60
N MET A 22 5.45 -6.14 11.18
CA MET A 22 5.40 -5.44 12.47
C MET A 22 4.84 -4.01 12.35
N ARG A 23 4.66 -3.48 11.14
CA ARG A 23 4.07 -2.15 10.92
C ARG A 23 2.54 -2.24 11.06
N ARG A 24 1.93 -1.16 11.53
CA ARG A 24 0.48 -1.08 11.79
C ARG A 24 -0.34 -0.80 10.53
N HIS A 25 0.29 -0.23 9.50
CA HIS A 25 -0.35 0.10 8.23
C HIS A 25 0.50 -0.40 7.05
N HIS A 26 -0.13 -0.97 6.04
CA HIS A 26 0.56 -1.45 4.84
C HIS A 26 0.01 -0.79 3.60
N PHE A 27 0.88 -0.35 2.70
CA PHE A 27 0.48 0.26 1.44
C PHE A 27 1.01 -0.57 0.28
N LEU A 28 0.14 -0.87 -0.68
CA LEU A 28 0.52 -1.50 -1.94
C LEU A 28 0.25 -0.54 -3.08
N THR A 29 1.32 -0.04 -3.70
CA THR A 29 1.22 1.01 -4.72
C THR A 29 0.71 0.47 -6.05
N HIS A 30 1.14 -0.74 -6.43
CA HIS A 30 0.73 -1.43 -7.66
C HIS A 30 1.06 -2.94 -7.62
N ALA A 31 0.42 -3.71 -8.50
CA ALA A 31 0.48 -5.18 -8.51
C ALA A 31 1.62 -5.75 -9.40
N HIS A 32 2.86 -5.31 -9.19
CA HIS A 32 4.04 -5.94 -9.81
C HIS A 32 4.69 -6.98 -8.89
N LYS A 33 5.35 -7.97 -9.50
CA LYS A 33 5.89 -9.15 -8.81
C LYS A 33 6.89 -8.81 -7.70
N ASP A 34 7.76 -7.84 -7.94
CA ASP A 34 8.77 -7.38 -6.98
C ASP A 34 8.15 -6.66 -5.77
N HIS A 35 7.09 -5.88 -5.97
CA HIS A 35 6.33 -5.19 -4.91
C HIS A 35 5.38 -6.12 -4.12
N CYS A 36 5.05 -7.29 -4.69
CA CYS A 36 4.17 -8.29 -4.07
C CYS A 36 4.95 -9.48 -3.48
N SER A 37 6.27 -9.50 -3.56
CA SER A 37 7.09 -10.62 -3.11
C SER A 37 6.91 -10.85 -1.61
N GLY A 38 6.39 -12.02 -1.23
CA GLY A 38 6.12 -12.41 0.16
C GLY A 38 4.73 -12.05 0.70
N ILE A 39 3.86 -11.42 -0.10
CA ILE A 39 2.56 -10.91 0.35
C ILE A 39 1.64 -12.01 0.92
N ILE A 40 1.66 -13.21 0.35
CA ILE A 40 0.86 -14.34 0.85
C ILE A 40 1.26 -14.73 2.28
N SER A 41 2.55 -14.60 2.63
CA SER A 41 3.07 -15.06 3.92
C SER A 41 3.00 -13.99 5.01
N TYR A 42 3.10 -12.72 4.63
CA TYR A 42 3.32 -11.62 5.57
C TYR A 42 2.26 -10.52 5.54
N SER A 43 1.20 -10.67 4.74
CA SER A 43 0.08 -9.72 4.75
C SER A 43 -0.68 -9.72 6.09
N SER A 44 -1.15 -8.54 6.45
CA SER A 44 -2.03 -8.26 7.58
C SER A 44 -2.89 -7.05 7.27
N PHE A 45 -4.09 -6.98 7.84
CA PHE A 45 -4.92 -5.79 7.76
C PHE A 45 -4.29 -4.65 8.57
N PRO A 46 -4.40 -3.38 8.13
CA PRO A 46 -4.95 -2.91 6.86
C PRO A 46 -3.91 -2.80 5.73
N ILE A 47 -4.31 -3.23 4.53
CA ILE A 47 -3.59 -2.98 3.27
C ILE A 47 -4.33 -1.91 2.46
N TYR A 48 -3.77 -0.71 2.38
CA TYR A 48 -4.32 0.37 1.57
C TYR A 48 -3.87 0.24 0.12
N SER A 49 -4.82 0.27 -0.80
CA SER A 49 -4.55 0.22 -2.25
C SER A 49 -5.75 0.71 -3.06
N THR A 50 -5.54 1.00 -4.34
CA THR A 50 -6.64 1.25 -5.28
C THR A 50 -7.42 -0.03 -5.56
N ARG A 51 -8.67 0.11 -5.99
CA ARG A 51 -9.49 -1.02 -6.44
C ARG A 51 -8.80 -1.81 -7.56
N VAL A 52 -8.14 -1.12 -8.50
CA VAL A 52 -7.44 -1.77 -9.62
C VAL A 52 -6.30 -2.66 -9.11
N THR A 53 -5.45 -2.14 -8.22
CA THR A 53 -4.35 -2.91 -7.62
C THR A 53 -4.88 -4.12 -6.86
N LYS A 54 -5.90 -3.95 -6.02
CA LYS A 54 -6.54 -5.05 -5.30
C LYS A 54 -7.08 -6.13 -6.24
N SER A 55 -7.85 -5.75 -7.26
CA SER A 55 -8.45 -6.71 -8.19
C SER A 55 -7.41 -7.51 -8.98
N LEU A 56 -6.31 -6.87 -9.40
CA LEU A 56 -5.22 -7.57 -10.06
C LEU A 56 -4.49 -8.52 -9.11
N LEU A 57 -4.21 -8.05 -7.90
CA LEU A 57 -3.53 -8.84 -6.89
C LEU A 57 -4.31 -10.10 -6.52
N LEU A 58 -5.63 -10.00 -6.29
CA LEU A 58 -6.49 -11.15 -5.99
C LEU A 58 -6.60 -12.12 -7.17
N ARG A 59 -6.43 -11.64 -8.41
CA ARG A 59 -6.36 -12.51 -9.59
C ARG A 59 -5.04 -13.29 -9.66
N TYR A 60 -3.93 -12.69 -9.25
CA TYR A 60 -2.63 -13.37 -9.18
C TYR A 60 -2.48 -14.26 -7.94
N PHE A 61 -3.15 -13.89 -6.84
CA PHE A 61 -3.06 -14.55 -5.54
C PHE A 61 -4.47 -14.77 -4.94
N PRO A 62 -5.26 -15.71 -5.49
CA PRO A 62 -6.65 -15.94 -5.09
C PRO A 62 -6.81 -16.42 -3.64
N GLN A 63 -5.72 -16.81 -2.97
CA GLN A 63 -5.71 -17.18 -1.55
C GLN A 63 -5.68 -15.98 -0.59
N LEU A 64 -5.46 -14.76 -1.09
CA LEU A 64 -5.52 -13.56 -0.25
C LEU A 64 -6.97 -13.23 0.08
N ASP A 65 -7.23 -12.88 1.33
CA ASP A 65 -8.55 -12.43 1.76
C ASP A 65 -8.76 -10.97 1.35
N GLU A 66 -9.88 -10.70 0.68
CA GLU A 66 -10.29 -9.35 0.29
C GLU A 66 -10.53 -8.44 1.50
N SER A 67 -10.85 -9.01 2.67
CA SER A 67 -11.07 -8.28 3.92
C SER A 67 -9.82 -7.56 4.44
N LEU A 68 -8.63 -7.94 3.96
CA LEU A 68 -7.36 -7.30 4.33
C LEU A 68 -7.23 -5.88 3.76
N PHE A 69 -8.05 -5.49 2.79
CA PHE A 69 -7.85 -4.29 1.99
C PHE A 69 -8.74 -3.12 2.41
N VAL A 70 -8.13 -1.93 2.46
CA VAL A 70 -8.82 -0.64 2.56
C VAL A 70 -8.62 0.11 1.24
N GLY A 71 -9.72 0.57 0.63
CA GLY A 71 -9.67 1.25 -0.66
C GLY A 71 -9.25 2.72 -0.53
N ILE A 72 -8.32 3.17 -1.39
CA ILE A 72 -8.04 4.59 -1.63
C ILE A 72 -7.85 4.81 -3.14
N GLU A 73 -8.67 5.66 -3.75
CA GLU A 73 -8.64 5.94 -5.18
C GLU A 73 -7.81 7.18 -5.52
N VAL A 74 -7.34 7.27 -6.76
CA VAL A 74 -6.58 8.42 -7.25
C VAL A 74 -7.35 9.73 -7.03
N GLY A 75 -6.67 10.73 -6.49
CA GLY A 75 -7.23 12.02 -6.11
C GLY A 75 -7.90 12.04 -4.74
N GLN A 76 -8.05 10.88 -4.07
CA GLN A 76 -8.59 10.83 -2.72
C GLN A 76 -7.48 11.04 -1.68
N SER A 77 -7.87 11.66 -0.57
CA SER A 77 -7.06 11.75 0.64
C SER A 77 -7.76 11.04 1.78
N LEU A 78 -6.99 10.30 2.59
CA LEU A 78 -7.45 9.54 3.74
C LEU A 78 -6.61 9.96 4.94
N THR A 79 -7.26 10.45 5.99
CA THR A 79 -6.62 10.60 7.30
C THR A 79 -6.63 9.25 8.00
N ILE A 80 -5.46 8.77 8.40
CA ILE A 80 -5.28 7.51 9.12
C ILE A 80 -4.93 7.83 10.56
N ASP A 81 -5.78 7.38 11.47
CA ASP A 81 -5.53 7.48 12.90
C ASP A 81 -4.54 6.38 13.33
N ASP A 82 -3.44 6.81 13.96
CA ASP A 82 -2.41 5.92 14.50
C ASP A 82 -2.08 6.33 15.94
N PRO A 83 -1.72 5.39 16.84
CA PRO A 83 -1.38 5.71 18.23
C PRO A 83 -0.26 6.74 18.40
N ASP A 84 0.66 6.84 17.43
CA ASP A 84 1.78 7.79 17.46
C ASP A 84 1.44 9.14 16.80
N GLY A 85 0.20 9.30 16.31
CA GLY A 85 -0.30 10.51 15.65
C GLY A 85 -0.95 10.22 14.30
N SER A 86 -2.07 10.89 14.01
CA SER A 86 -2.75 10.74 12.72
C SER A 86 -1.91 11.30 11.57
N PHE A 87 -1.94 10.64 10.41
CA PHE A 87 -1.26 11.12 9.20
C PHE A 87 -2.18 11.12 7.99
N LEU A 88 -1.99 12.10 7.10
CA LEU A 88 -2.74 12.19 5.85
C LEU A 88 -2.06 11.39 4.76
N VAL A 89 -2.86 10.63 4.02
CA VAL A 89 -2.43 9.88 2.85
C VAL A 89 -3.22 10.32 1.63
N THR A 90 -2.56 10.88 0.63
CA THR A 90 -3.21 11.22 -0.65
C THR A 90 -2.70 10.33 -1.76
N ALA A 91 -3.62 9.71 -2.49
CA ALA A 91 -3.34 8.86 -3.64
C ALA A 91 -3.19 9.71 -4.92
N PHE A 92 -2.04 9.64 -5.59
CA PHE A 92 -1.80 10.31 -6.87
C PHE A 92 -1.50 9.31 -7.98
N ASP A 93 -1.89 9.65 -9.21
CA ASP A 93 -1.49 8.90 -10.40
C ASP A 93 0.02 9.09 -10.65
N ALA A 94 0.77 8.01 -10.62
CA ALA A 94 2.20 8.03 -10.85
C ALA A 94 2.60 8.19 -12.32
N ASN A 95 1.66 8.07 -13.27
CA ASN A 95 1.92 8.11 -14.70
C ASN A 95 3.08 7.19 -15.15
N HIS A 96 3.35 6.13 -14.38
CA HIS A 96 4.58 5.34 -14.47
C HIS A 96 4.53 4.29 -15.60
N CYS A 97 3.36 4.07 -16.22
CA CYS A 97 3.20 3.12 -17.32
C CYS A 97 2.39 3.73 -18.48
N PRO A 98 3.04 4.34 -19.48
CA PRO A 98 2.38 4.70 -20.73
C PRO A 98 2.09 3.42 -21.51
N GLY A 99 0.81 3.09 -21.72
CA GLY A 99 0.38 2.03 -22.66
C GLY A 99 -0.02 0.68 -22.06
N LYS A 100 -0.01 0.50 -20.73
CA LYS A 100 -0.70 -0.62 -20.06
C LYS A 100 -1.40 -0.11 -18.80
N GLN A 101 -2.67 -0.46 -18.65
CA GLN A 101 -3.61 -0.03 -17.60
C GLN A 101 -3.15 -0.39 -16.18
N PHE A 102 -2.14 0.29 -15.65
CA PHE A 102 -1.66 0.09 -14.28
C PHE A 102 -1.38 1.44 -13.63
N PHE A 103 -2.33 1.88 -12.79
CA PHE A 103 -2.18 3.06 -11.94
C PHE A 103 -1.22 2.72 -10.81
N ALA A 104 -0.03 3.32 -10.81
CA ALA A 104 0.80 3.36 -9.60
C ALA A 104 0.32 4.54 -8.75
N THR A 105 0.10 4.29 -7.46
CA THR A 105 -0.38 5.32 -6.54
C THR A 105 0.77 5.83 -5.70
N PHE A 106 1.13 7.12 -5.84
CA PHE A 106 1.99 7.77 -4.86
C PHE A 106 1.16 8.14 -3.63
N LEU A 107 1.76 7.98 -2.46
CA LEU A 107 1.18 8.37 -1.18
C LEU A 107 2.05 9.48 -0.61
N ASN A 108 1.51 10.69 -0.54
CA ASN A 108 2.13 11.75 0.24
C ASN A 108 1.71 11.60 1.70
N PHE A 109 2.68 11.56 2.60
CA PHE A 109 2.47 11.49 4.04
C PHE A 109 2.75 12.87 4.62
N ALA A 110 1.71 13.60 5.03
CA ALA A 110 1.84 14.85 5.76
C ALA A 110 1.51 14.59 7.24
N GLU A 111 2.45 14.92 8.12
CA GLU A 111 2.17 15.09 9.55
C GLU A 111 1.37 16.38 9.72
N PHE A 112 0.17 16.29 10.28
CA PHE A 112 -0.52 17.49 10.77
C PHE A 112 0.09 17.83 12.14
N CYS A 113 0.80 18.96 12.20
CA CYS A 113 1.29 19.57 13.45
C CYS A 113 0.15 19.94 14.40
#